data_AF-A4X267-F1
#
_entry.id   AF-A4X267-F1
#
_cell.length_a   1.000
_cell.length_b   1.000
_cell.length_c   1.000
_cell.angle_alpha   90.00
_cell.angle_beta   90.00
_cell.angle_gamma   90.00
#
_symmetry.space_group_name_H-M   'P 1'
#
loop_
_entity.id
_entity.type
_entity.pdbx_description
1 polymer ?
#
loop_
_entity_poly.entity_id
_entity_poly.type
_entity_poly.pdbx_seq_one_letter_code
_entity_poly.pdbx_strand_id
1 'polypeptide(L)'
;MTDAAETFVHPEGVRAGAGQLGAAGSMLARRWAQHAATIEMLNGNSPWGADEYGKEFNKHYLGGDAIATTVLDGGQTIVERVQLLGPIVSSAVDGTVEMDEAVRTMFGSDDT
;
A
#
# COMPACT_ATOMS: atom_id res chain seq x y z
N MET A 1 37.71 -14.89 5.58
CA MET A 1 37.53 -13.44 5.76
C MET A 1 36.20 -13.13 5.13
N THR A 2 35.20 -12.76 5.92
CA THR A 2 33.84 -12.50 5.41
C THR A 2 33.87 -11.17 4.66
N ASP A 3 33.64 -11.25 3.35
CA ASP A 3 33.66 -10.12 2.43
C ASP A 3 32.74 -8.99 2.91
N ALA A 4 33.36 -7.86 3.28
CA ALA A 4 32.68 -6.62 3.63
C ALA A 4 32.10 -5.89 2.40
N ALA A 5 31.73 -6.62 1.34
CA ALA A 5 31.36 -6.08 0.02
C ALA A 5 29.90 -6.30 -0.39
N GLU A 6 29.08 -7.04 0.38
CA GLU A 6 27.65 -7.25 0.06
C GLU A 6 26.71 -6.25 0.76
N THR A 7 27.20 -5.07 1.12
CA THR A 7 26.37 -4.00 1.73
C THR A 7 25.92 -2.93 0.73
N PHE A 8 26.31 -3.05 -0.55
CA PHE A 8 25.85 -2.13 -1.58
C PHE A 8 24.47 -2.55 -2.09
N VAL A 9 23.45 -1.76 -1.74
CA VAL A 9 22.10 -1.86 -2.28
C VAL A 9 22.19 -1.85 -3.80
N HIS A 10 21.69 -2.90 -4.48
CA HIS A 10 21.62 -2.95 -5.95
C HIS A 10 20.50 -2.02 -6.44
N PRO A 11 20.78 -0.79 -6.92
CA PRO A 11 19.74 0.22 -7.08
C PRO A 11 18.73 -0.16 -8.17
N GLU A 12 19.21 -0.75 -9.25
CA GLU A 12 18.36 -1.25 -10.33
C GLU A 12 17.42 -2.38 -9.88
N GLY A 13 17.93 -3.31 -9.06
CA GLY A 13 17.13 -4.39 -8.50
C GLY A 13 16.05 -3.87 -7.56
N VAL A 14 16.40 -2.88 -6.73
CA VAL A 14 15.42 -2.26 -5.82
C VAL A 14 14.41 -1.39 -6.58
N ARG A 15 14.81 -0.64 -7.60
CA ARG A 15 13.88 0.11 -8.47
C ARG A 15 12.89 -0.82 -9.16
N ALA A 16 13.38 -1.93 -9.71
CA ALA A 16 12.53 -2.94 -10.33
C ALA A 16 11.53 -3.53 -9.32
N GLY A 17 12.00 -3.89 -8.11
CA GLY A 17 11.15 -4.39 -7.02
C GLY A 17 10.13 -3.35 -6.54
N ALA A 18 10.54 -2.09 -6.39
CA ALA A 18 9.68 -0.96 -6.04
C ALA A 18 8.59 -0.73 -7.09
N GLY A 19 8.93 -0.85 -8.37
CA GLY A 19 7.98 -0.80 -9.48
C GLY A 19 6.94 -1.93 -9.41
N GLN A 20 7.38 -3.16 -9.14
CA GLN A 20 6.47 -4.30 -8.95
C GLN A 20 5.54 -4.08 -7.74
N LEU A 21 6.08 -3.57 -6.64
CA LEU A 21 5.33 -3.28 -5.43
C LEU A 21 4.29 -2.16 -5.66
N GLY A 22 4.67 -1.10 -6.39
CA GLY A 22 3.74 -0.04 -6.79
C GLY A 22 2.63 -0.54 -7.72
N ALA A 23 2.95 -1.43 -8.66
CA ALA A 23 1.98 -2.05 -9.55
C ALA A 23 1.00 -2.95 -8.78
N ALA A 24 1.51 -3.78 -7.86
CA ALA A 24 0.71 -4.63 -6.98
C ALA A 24 -0.21 -3.79 -6.07
N GLY A 25 0.30 -2.72 -5.47
CA GLY A 25 -0.48 -1.80 -4.64
C GLY A 25 -1.58 -1.08 -5.43
N SER A 26 -1.29 -0.63 -6.65
CA SER A 26 -2.29 -0.02 -7.53
C SER A 26 -3.39 -1.01 -7.97
N MET A 27 -3.01 -2.26 -8.25
CA MET A 27 -3.96 -3.33 -8.56
C MET A 27 -4.84 -3.65 -7.34
N LEU A 28 -4.25 -3.73 -6.15
CA LEU A 28 -4.97 -3.94 -4.90
C LEU A 28 -5.97 -2.80 -4.67
N ALA A 29 -5.55 -1.54 -4.82
CA ALA A 29 -6.42 -0.37 -4.66
C ALA A 29 -7.62 -0.40 -5.62
N ARG A 30 -7.38 -0.73 -6.89
CA ARG A 30 -8.46 -0.85 -7.88
C ARG A 30 -9.45 -1.94 -7.51
N ARG A 31 -8.97 -3.12 -7.13
CA ARG A 31 -9.83 -4.26 -6.75
C ARG A 31 -10.60 -3.97 -5.47
N TRP A 32 -9.95 -3.35 -4.48
CA TRP A 32 -10.59 -2.96 -3.24
C TRP A 32 -11.73 -1.99 -3.49
N ALA A 33 -11.51 -0.91 -4.26
CA ALA A 33 -12.55 0.04 -4.62
C ALA A 33 -13.76 -0.63 -5.31
N GLN A 34 -13.51 -1.59 -6.20
CA GLN A 34 -14.57 -2.37 -6.85
C GLN A 34 -15.37 -3.21 -5.86
N HIS A 35 -14.70 -3.90 -4.92
CA HIS A 35 -15.35 -4.72 -3.91
C HIS A 35 -16.11 -3.88 -2.89
N ALA A 36 -15.52 -2.78 -2.40
CA ALA A 36 -16.15 -1.85 -1.48
C ALA A 36 -17.44 -1.28 -2.07
N ALA A 37 -17.39 -0.78 -3.31
CA ALA A 37 -18.58 -0.28 -4.01
C ALA A 37 -19.66 -1.36 -4.21
N THR A 38 -19.25 -2.61 -4.46
CA THR A 38 -20.19 -3.74 -4.57
C THR A 38 -20.86 -4.03 -3.23
N ILE A 39 -20.10 -4.03 -2.13
CA ILE A 39 -20.63 -4.25 -0.78
C ILE A 39 -21.59 -3.13 -0.39
N GLU A 40 -21.22 -1.87 -0.62
CA GLU A 40 -22.08 -0.71 -0.37
C GLU A 40 -23.39 -0.78 -1.15
N MET A 41 -23.32 -1.13 -2.44
CA MET A 41 -24.50 -1.33 -3.27
C MET A 41 -25.41 -2.45 -2.72
N LEU A 42 -24.83 -3.59 -2.35
CA LEU A 42 -25.58 -4.71 -1.78
C LEU A 42 -26.22 -4.33 -0.44
N ASN A 43 -25.51 -3.62 0.41
CA ASN A 43 -25.99 -3.14 1.70
C ASN A 43 -27.12 -2.10 1.54
N GLY A 44 -26.99 -1.18 0.57
CA GLY A 44 -28.00 -0.17 0.26
C GLY A 44 -29.33 -0.75 -0.21
N ASN A 45 -29.32 -1.93 -0.83
CA ASN A 45 -30.52 -2.65 -1.24
C ASN A 45 -31.29 -3.30 -0.07
N SER A 46 -30.88 -3.08 1.19
CA SER A 46 -31.51 -3.63 2.40
C SER A 46 -31.79 -5.14 2.30
N PRO A 47 -30.75 -5.96 2.04
CA PRO A 47 -30.92 -7.36 1.64
C PRO A 47 -31.49 -8.24 2.75
N TRP A 48 -31.47 -7.75 3.99
CA TRP A 48 -31.90 -8.47 5.19
C TRP A 48 -33.38 -8.26 5.52
N GLY A 49 -34.12 -7.50 4.70
CA GLY A 49 -35.56 -7.27 4.89
C GLY A 49 -35.88 -6.23 5.99
N ALA A 50 -37.18 -5.98 6.16
CA ALA A 50 -37.72 -4.97 7.08
C ALA A 50 -38.51 -5.57 8.26
N ASP A 51 -38.48 -6.89 8.41
CA ASP A 51 -39.01 -7.57 9.59
C ASP A 51 -38.15 -7.30 10.82
N GLU A 52 -38.58 -7.81 11.97
CA GLU A 52 -37.89 -7.56 13.25
C GLU A 52 -36.44 -8.07 13.23
N TYR A 53 -36.21 -9.25 12.67
CA TYR A 53 -34.89 -9.87 12.56
C TYR A 53 -33.98 -9.09 11.60
N GLY A 54 -34.49 -8.68 10.43
CA GLY A 54 -33.78 -7.87 9.46
C GLY A 54 -33.39 -6.50 10.01
N LYS A 55 -34.28 -5.85 10.77
CA LYS A 55 -34.00 -4.58 11.43
C LYS A 55 -32.90 -4.70 12.48
N GLU A 56 -32.95 -5.71 13.35
CA GLU A 56 -31.89 -5.93 14.34
C GLU A 56 -30.56 -6.30 13.67
N PHE A 57 -30.56 -7.07 12.57
CA PHE A 57 -29.35 -7.33 11.81
C PHE A 57 -28.77 -6.03 11.22
N ASN A 58 -29.59 -5.24 10.54
CA ASN A 58 -29.17 -3.97 9.93
C ASN A 58 -28.60 -3.01 10.97
N LYS A 59 -29.18 -2.95 12.18
CA LYS A 59 -28.70 -2.12 13.28
C LYS A 59 -27.27 -2.49 13.71
N HIS A 60 -26.95 -3.79 13.79
CA HIS A 60 -25.62 -4.25 14.21
C HIS A 60 -24.60 -4.33 13.07
N TYR A 61 -25.06 -4.57 11.84
CA TYR A 61 -24.19 -4.80 10.69
C TYR A 61 -24.00 -3.58 9.79
N LEU A 62 -24.98 -2.67 9.70
CA LEU A 62 -24.95 -1.48 8.84
C LEU A 62 -25.02 -0.14 9.60
N GLY A 63 -25.42 -0.13 10.88
CA GLY A 63 -25.62 1.10 11.66
C GLY A 63 -24.41 1.55 12.47
N GLY A 64 -24.05 2.84 12.43
CA GLY A 64 -23.01 3.43 13.29
C GLY A 64 -21.63 2.78 13.12
N ASP A 65 -20.96 2.44 14.22
CA ASP A 65 -19.68 1.70 14.29
C ASP A 65 -19.82 0.21 13.93
N ALA A 66 -20.63 -0.08 12.90
CA ALA A 66 -20.89 -1.45 12.51
C ALA A 66 -19.65 -2.14 11.94
N ILE A 67 -19.69 -3.48 12.01
CA ILE A 67 -18.63 -4.33 11.47
C ILE A 67 -18.40 -4.07 9.98
N ALA A 68 -19.46 -3.80 9.19
CA ALA A 68 -19.30 -3.52 7.76
C ALA A 68 -18.45 -2.26 7.52
N THR A 69 -18.77 -1.15 8.20
CA THR A 69 -18.01 0.10 8.15
C THR A 69 -16.56 -0.14 8.60
N THR A 70 -16.37 -0.85 9.71
CA THR A 70 -15.03 -1.17 10.25
C THR A 70 -14.18 -1.95 9.26
N VAL A 71 -14.75 -2.93 8.55
CA VAL A 71 -14.04 -3.72 7.54
C VAL A 71 -13.71 -2.87 6.31
N LEU A 72 -14.65 -2.03 5.87
CA LEU A 72 -14.45 -1.16 4.71
C LEU A 72 -13.37 -0.10 4.97
N ASP A 73 -13.44 0.59 6.10
CA ASP A 73 -12.47 1.63 6.47
C ASP A 73 -11.10 1.05 6.84
N GLY A 74 -11.11 -0.07 7.57
CA GLY A 74 -9.89 -0.79 7.94
C GLY A 74 -9.16 -1.34 6.72
N GLY A 75 -9.90 -1.94 5.78
CA GLY A 75 -9.34 -2.42 4.52
C GLY A 75 -8.82 -1.27 3.65
N GLN A 76 -9.55 -0.15 3.56
CA GLN A 76 -9.10 1.05 2.84
C GLN A 76 -7.76 1.55 3.40
N THR A 77 -7.61 1.61 4.73
CA THR A 77 -6.37 2.01 5.39
C THR A 77 -5.19 1.11 4.99
N ILE A 78 -5.39 -0.21 4.97
CA ILE A 78 -4.33 -1.17 4.57
C ILE A 78 -3.93 -0.95 3.11
N VAL A 79 -4.94 -0.79 2.23
CA VAL A 79 -4.75 -0.61 0.80
C VAL A 79 -3.93 0.64 0.48
N GLU A 80 -4.26 1.76 1.13
CA GLU A 80 -3.51 3.01 0.99
C GLU A 80 -2.05 2.85 1.41
N ARG A 81 -1.79 2.14 2.52
CA ARG A 81 -0.42 1.87 2.97
C ARG A 81 0.35 1.04 1.96
N VAL A 82 -0.24 -0.03 1.43
CA VAL A 82 0.41 -0.90 0.43
C VAL A 82 0.68 -0.15 -0.87
N GLN A 83 -0.24 0.71 -1.30
CA GLN A 83 -0.07 1.51 -2.51
C GLN A 83 1.14 2.46 -2.44
N LEU A 84 1.48 2.92 -1.23
CA LEU A 84 2.61 3.82 -1.01
C LEU A 84 3.97 3.13 -0.88
N LEU A 85 4.03 1.82 -0.63
CA LEU A 85 5.29 1.14 -0.36
C LEU A 85 6.26 1.22 -1.55
N GLY A 86 5.79 0.98 -2.77
CA GLY A 86 6.62 1.09 -3.99
C GLY A 86 7.25 2.48 -4.15
N PRO A 87 6.45 3.57 -4.17
CA PRO A 87 6.96 4.94 -4.20
C PRO A 87 7.95 5.27 -3.08
N ILE A 88 7.67 4.85 -1.83
CA ILE A 88 8.55 5.09 -0.68
C ILE A 88 9.90 4.41 -0.90
N VAL A 89 9.92 3.14 -1.31
CA VAL A 89 11.14 2.38 -1.55
C VAL A 89 11.95 3.00 -2.70
N SER A 90 11.29 3.39 -3.80
CA SER A 90 11.99 4.05 -4.92
C SER A 90 12.64 5.36 -4.48
N SER A 91 11.89 6.22 -3.77
CA SER A 91 12.40 7.51 -3.30
C SER A 91 13.57 7.35 -2.32
N ALA A 92 13.55 6.33 -1.46
CA ALA A 92 14.63 6.06 -0.52
C ALA A 92 15.92 5.63 -1.24
N VAL A 93 15.79 4.82 -2.30
CA VAL A 93 16.95 4.40 -3.11
C VAL A 93 17.50 5.54 -3.93
N ASP A 94 16.64 6.32 -4.60
CA ASP A 94 17.11 7.43 -5.41
C ASP A 94 17.87 8.46 -4.55
N GLY A 95 17.37 8.79 -3.35
CA GLY A 95 18.09 9.66 -2.42
C GLY A 95 19.42 9.07 -1.90
N THR A 96 19.52 7.74 -1.76
CA THR A 96 20.78 7.09 -1.36
C THR A 96 21.81 7.14 -2.49
N VAL A 97 21.39 6.86 -3.73
CA VAL A 97 22.27 6.92 -4.91
C VAL A 97 22.75 8.35 -5.17
N GLU A 98 21.88 9.35 -5.06
CA GLU A 98 22.25 10.77 -5.20
C GLU A 98 23.30 11.19 -4.16
N MET A 99 23.15 10.74 -2.90
CA MET A 99 24.12 11.04 -1.84
C MET A 99 25.48 10.36 -2.11
N ASP A 100 25.48 9.08 -2.52
CA ASP A 100 26.70 8.36 -2.87
C ASP A 100 27.43 9.01 -4.06
N GLU A 101 26.68 9.48 -5.05
CA GLU A 101 27.23 10.22 -6.18
C GLU A 101 27.83 11.57 -5.75
N ALA A 102 27.13 12.33 -4.89
CA ALA A 102 27.64 13.60 -4.36
C ALA A 102 28.93 13.41 -3.53
N VAL A 103 28.99 12.37 -2.68
CA VAL A 103 30.19 12.01 -1.91
C VAL A 103 31.33 11.64 -2.85
N ARG A 104 31.07 10.83 -3.88
CA ARG A 104 32.07 10.46 -4.90
C ARG A 104 32.58 11.68 -5.66
N THR A 105 31.71 12.63 -6.02
CA THR A 105 32.13 13.87 -6.70
C THR A 105 32.93 14.79 -5.78
N MET A 106 32.58 14.88 -4.50
CA MET A 106 33.27 15.74 -3.53
C MET A 106 34.62 15.18 -3.06
N PHE A 107 34.77 13.86 -2.96
CA PHE A 107 35.94 13.22 -2.35
C PHE A 107 36.70 12.25 -3.28
N GLY A 108 36.16 11.92 -4.45
CA GLY A 108 36.77 11.00 -5.43
C GLY A 108 37.49 11.69 -6.59
N SER A 109 37.93 12.94 -6.41
CA SER A 109 38.73 13.68 -7.40
C SER A 109 40.26 13.56 -7.18
N ASP A 110 40.71 12.67 -6.30
CA ASP A 110 42.11 12.32 -6.14
C ASP A 110 42.34 10.87 -6.60
N ASP A 111 42.83 10.72 -7.84
CA ASP A 111 43.94 9.82 -8.21
C ASP A 111 44.17 9.85 -9.74
N THR A 112 45.15 10.68 -10.14
CA THR A 112 46.04 10.46 -11.29
C THR A 112 46.98 9.30 -11.06
#